data_AF-G6CA58-F1
#
_entry.id   AF-G6CA58-F1
#
_cell.length_a   1.000
_cell.length_b   1.000
_cell.length_c   1.000
_cell.angle_alpha   90.00
_cell.angle_beta   90.00
_cell.angle_gamma   90.00
#
_symmetry.space_group_name_H-M   'P 1'
#
loop_
_entity.id
_entity.type
_entity.pdbx_description
1 polymer ?
#
loop_
_entity_poly.entity_id
_entity_poly.type
_entity_poly.pdbx_seq_one_letter_code
_entity_poly.pdbx_strand_id
1 'polypeptide(L)'
;MGKLNYFTDEFSVIRLRNYFDSLDIKELRYELKKFINQYLNLTEEQQFKYAEYILVICRRFEDQIDKETEKNILELLDRIFLQNNLKTDISQKYKYLELLYFYLFRVDEYEEYSVLFKDYSFFLNILDSIVEGKIENYMYSSIVSALISVFYRVFRMTSFPKKELEYLEKRLKKFINVIYLKVEFKTIDYWYFELDELVSIFKIEHLETISSYYINNPQSDYVGKYLDFVSRHFDDIIEDSIAVIRKIAKENNSDIIRDQAIKLIEKYDKDYLNEKSDLESISSLDPNQLLVQADKIIYYIRSKLTVDAKDLKTIGSFGHYTKIDTLTNFLIKADWKDDNKNENDSKVKPPYLRLTNLKQLNDPMEGRAIYDYLGIDSTFFHNYQTSNVFISSLTVVSDSLPMWKEYADSSQGAFLEYDMTYLEQIVAHQSIEFVKIHYLDLNSGAKDESDVGKALDNLKQIFEKMQEFEGKTPLSDLAEKLKKISYLFKVKDYEYEMEYRILINLDDTSVKKLIAKHNKSLDKNKDLLKGKDLLNENYLKKEEIGLETFDKVNYNDFRKYIVLSPKDNGRYALFVYINLAPLKYSKVILGPKVTDADYIAPYLKLANPDIEIESSKIPYR
;
A
#
# COMPACT_ATOMS: atom_id res chain seq x y z
N MET A 1 -19.07 -0.04 -48.36
CA MET A 1 -18.78 1.12 -47.51
C MET A 1 -17.57 1.85 -48.09
N GLY A 2 -17.71 3.14 -48.42
CA GLY A 2 -16.58 3.93 -48.93
C GLY A 2 -15.43 3.96 -47.92
N LYS A 3 -14.17 4.06 -48.39
CA LYS A 3 -13.01 4.22 -47.51
C LYS A 3 -13.19 5.51 -46.70
N LEU A 4 -13.65 5.41 -45.45
CA LEU A 4 -13.67 6.54 -44.52
C LEU A 4 -12.24 7.11 -44.43
N ASN A 5 -12.09 8.40 -44.73
CA ASN A 5 -10.84 9.14 -44.54
C ASN A 5 -10.95 9.88 -43.20
N TYR A 6 -10.10 9.53 -42.24
CA TYR A 6 -10.18 10.09 -40.87
C TYR A 6 -9.50 11.45 -40.74
N PHE A 7 -8.63 11.80 -41.70
CA PHE A 7 -7.81 13.01 -41.66
C PHE A 7 -8.37 14.05 -42.63
N THR A 8 -9.61 14.44 -42.36
CA THR A 8 -10.32 15.53 -43.05
C THR A 8 -10.77 16.54 -42.01
N ASP A 9 -11.03 17.77 -42.44
CA ASP A 9 -11.55 18.81 -41.54
C ASP A 9 -13.03 18.61 -41.16
N GLU A 10 -13.65 17.50 -41.60
CA GLU A 10 -15.04 17.14 -41.31
C GLU A 10 -15.21 16.45 -39.95
N PHE A 11 -14.15 15.80 -39.46
CA PHE A 11 -14.13 15.12 -38.17
C PHE A 11 -13.38 15.96 -37.15
N SER A 12 -13.99 16.24 -36.00
CA SER A 12 -13.25 16.73 -34.84
C SER A 12 -12.63 15.56 -34.07
N VAL A 13 -11.57 15.82 -33.30
CA VAL A 13 -10.95 14.85 -32.38
C VAL A 13 -12.00 14.18 -31.48
N ILE A 14 -12.96 14.96 -30.96
CA ILE A 14 -14.03 14.45 -30.10
C ILE A 14 -14.96 13.51 -30.88
N ARG A 15 -15.31 13.85 -32.12
CA ARG A 15 -16.15 12.98 -32.96
C ARG A 15 -15.45 11.65 -33.28
N LEU A 16 -14.16 11.68 -33.60
CA LEU A 16 -13.38 10.46 -33.82
C LEU A 16 -13.31 9.61 -32.56
N ARG A 17 -13.02 10.22 -31.41
CA ARG A 17 -12.99 9.51 -30.13
C ARG A 17 -14.32 8.78 -29.87
N ASN A 18 -15.43 9.50 -30.00
CA ASN A 18 -16.77 8.93 -29.79
C ASN A 18 -17.09 7.82 -30.82
N TYR A 19 -16.62 7.97 -32.06
CA TYR A 19 -16.76 6.92 -33.07
C TYR A 19 -16.01 5.65 -32.65
N PHE A 20 -14.72 5.75 -32.29
CA PHE A 20 -13.96 4.58 -31.84
C PHE A 20 -14.50 3.97 -30.55
N ASP A 21 -14.97 4.78 -29.59
CA ASP A 21 -15.60 4.31 -28.35
C ASP A 21 -16.90 3.52 -28.61
N SER A 22 -17.54 3.69 -29.78
CA SER A 22 -18.77 2.99 -30.17
C SER A 22 -18.55 1.62 -30.83
N LEU A 23 -17.31 1.30 -31.22
CA LEU A 23 -16.99 0.08 -31.95
C LEU A 23 -16.82 -1.12 -31.01
N ASP A 24 -17.19 -2.32 -31.48
CA ASP A 24 -16.80 -3.54 -30.77
C ASP A 24 -15.28 -3.79 -30.89
N ILE A 25 -14.71 -4.69 -30.09
CA ILE A 25 -13.25 -4.85 -30.05
C ILE A 25 -12.64 -5.41 -31.36
N LYS A 26 -13.38 -6.21 -32.13
CA LYS A 26 -12.89 -6.68 -33.43
C LYS A 26 -12.89 -5.55 -34.45
N GLU A 27 -13.97 -4.78 -34.49
CA GLU A 27 -14.12 -3.60 -35.34
C GLU A 27 -13.11 -2.52 -34.98
N LEU A 28 -12.95 -2.23 -33.68
CA LEU A 28 -12.00 -1.26 -33.14
C LEU A 28 -10.58 -1.54 -33.61
N ARG A 29 -10.10 -2.79 -33.48
CA ARG A 29 -8.74 -3.17 -33.93
C ARG A 29 -8.56 -2.97 -35.42
N TYR A 30 -9.56 -3.36 -36.21
CA TYR A 30 -9.53 -3.21 -37.66
C TYR A 30 -9.50 -1.74 -38.07
N GLU A 31 -10.38 -0.92 -37.48
CA GLU A 31 -10.48 0.51 -37.78
C GLU A 31 -9.28 1.31 -37.25
N LEU A 32 -8.74 0.98 -36.07
CA LEU A 32 -7.51 1.59 -35.55
C LEU A 32 -6.32 1.35 -36.47
N LYS A 33 -6.14 0.11 -36.94
CA LYS A 33 -5.07 -0.21 -37.89
C LYS A 33 -5.21 0.61 -39.17
N LYS A 34 -6.43 0.77 -39.68
CA LYS A 34 -6.71 1.60 -40.86
C LYS A 34 -6.46 3.09 -40.59
N PHE A 35 -6.86 3.60 -39.44
CA PHE A 35 -6.61 4.97 -39.00
C PHE A 35 -5.12 5.28 -38.90
N ILE A 36 -4.35 4.44 -38.22
CA ILE A 36 -2.89 4.59 -38.11
C ILE A 36 -2.24 4.52 -39.49
N ASN A 37 -2.58 3.53 -40.30
CA ASN A 37 -2.03 3.41 -41.65
C ASN A 37 -2.35 4.63 -42.53
N GLN A 38 -3.54 5.22 -42.39
CA GLN A 38 -3.85 6.46 -43.11
C GLN A 38 -2.94 7.60 -42.67
N TYR A 39 -2.71 7.76 -41.37
CA TYR A 39 -1.83 8.81 -40.83
C TYR A 39 -0.39 8.66 -41.31
N LEU A 40 0.14 7.43 -41.26
CA LEU A 40 1.51 7.14 -41.68
C LEU A 40 1.76 7.43 -43.17
N ASN A 41 0.70 7.44 -43.99
CA ASN A 41 0.76 7.75 -45.43
C ASN A 41 0.52 9.24 -45.78
N LEU A 42 0.23 10.09 -44.78
CA LEU A 42 0.09 11.54 -44.99
C LEU A 42 1.44 12.21 -45.26
N THR A 43 1.42 13.41 -45.85
CA THR A 43 2.64 14.25 -45.94
C THR A 43 3.05 14.77 -44.56
N GLU A 44 4.32 15.12 -44.34
CA GLU A 44 4.77 15.62 -43.02
C GLU A 44 3.97 16.84 -42.52
N GLU A 45 3.57 17.74 -43.42
CA GLU A 45 2.71 18.89 -43.10
C GLU A 45 1.32 18.45 -42.60
N GLN A 46 0.72 17.46 -43.25
CA GLN A 46 -0.57 16.90 -42.84
C GLN A 46 -0.43 16.10 -41.55
N GLN A 47 0.66 15.36 -41.37
CA GLN A 47 0.93 14.63 -40.13
C GLN A 47 1.03 15.59 -38.95
N PHE A 48 1.72 16.73 -39.10
CA PHE A 48 1.74 17.78 -38.08
C PHE A 48 0.34 18.35 -37.81
N LYS A 49 -0.40 18.72 -38.86
CA LYS A 49 -1.78 19.24 -38.75
C LYS A 49 -2.70 18.31 -37.95
N TYR A 50 -2.59 17.00 -38.16
CA TYR A 50 -3.45 16.01 -37.51
C TYR A 50 -2.76 15.26 -36.35
N ALA A 51 -1.62 15.74 -35.84
CA ALA A 51 -0.88 15.05 -34.78
C ALA A 51 -1.70 14.87 -33.50
N GLU A 52 -2.54 15.85 -33.15
CA GLU A 52 -3.44 15.75 -31.99
C GLU A 52 -4.43 14.58 -32.11
N TYR A 53 -4.88 14.26 -33.33
CA TYR A 53 -5.84 13.19 -33.58
C TYR A 53 -5.20 11.85 -33.25
N ILE A 54 -3.97 11.64 -33.74
CA ILE A 54 -3.21 10.44 -33.44
C ILE A 54 -2.89 10.32 -31.96
N LEU A 55 -2.41 11.39 -31.32
CA LEU A 55 -2.07 11.37 -29.91
C LEU A 55 -3.27 10.97 -29.04
N VAL A 56 -4.45 11.56 -29.29
CA VAL A 56 -5.65 11.28 -28.51
C VAL A 56 -6.18 9.86 -28.74
N ILE A 57 -6.27 9.42 -29.99
CA ILE A 57 -6.80 8.09 -30.31
C ILE A 57 -5.84 6.99 -29.87
N CYS A 58 -4.54 7.13 -30.14
CA CYS A 58 -3.56 6.12 -29.74
C CYS A 58 -3.47 6.00 -28.23
N ARG A 59 -3.46 7.12 -27.50
CA ARG A 59 -3.46 7.07 -26.04
C ARG A 59 -4.73 6.40 -25.48
N ARG A 60 -5.90 6.69 -26.05
CA ARG A 60 -7.17 6.11 -25.58
C ARG A 60 -7.24 4.59 -25.77
N PHE A 61 -6.61 4.06 -26.81
CA PHE A 61 -6.70 2.65 -27.20
C PHE A 61 -5.34 1.95 -27.26
N GLU A 62 -4.38 2.38 -26.42
CA GLU A 62 -2.99 1.87 -26.42
C GLU A 62 -2.93 0.34 -26.30
N ASP A 63 -3.79 -0.25 -25.46
CA ASP A 63 -3.92 -1.69 -25.25
C ASP A 63 -4.28 -2.48 -26.51
N GLN A 64 -4.83 -1.82 -27.53
CA GLN A 64 -5.21 -2.43 -28.81
C GLN A 64 -4.17 -2.19 -29.91
N ILE A 65 -3.13 -1.41 -29.64
CA ILE A 65 -2.04 -1.10 -30.56
C ILE A 65 -0.84 -1.95 -30.16
N ASP A 66 -0.19 -2.63 -31.10
CA ASP A 66 1.02 -3.39 -30.80
C ASP A 66 2.22 -2.45 -30.55
N LYS A 67 3.19 -2.91 -29.75
CA LYS A 67 4.32 -2.09 -29.31
C LYS A 67 5.16 -1.53 -30.47
N GLU A 68 5.29 -2.28 -31.56
CA GLU A 68 6.09 -1.84 -32.72
C GLU A 68 5.37 -0.72 -33.48
N THR A 69 4.05 -0.83 -33.68
CA THR A 69 3.25 0.26 -34.25
C THR A 69 3.32 1.52 -33.39
N GLU A 70 3.20 1.39 -32.06
CA GLU A 70 3.29 2.52 -31.12
C GLU A 70 4.66 3.19 -31.15
N LYS A 71 5.74 2.39 -31.17
CA LYS A 71 7.12 2.87 -31.36
C LYS A 71 7.27 3.72 -32.62
N ASN A 72 6.81 3.19 -33.76
CA ASN A 72 6.90 3.89 -35.05
C ASN A 72 6.12 5.22 -35.05
N ILE A 73 4.97 5.27 -34.36
CA ILE A 73 4.21 6.51 -34.16
C ILE A 73 5.01 7.51 -33.32
N LEU A 74 5.59 7.07 -32.19
CA LEU A 74 6.38 7.95 -31.31
C LEU A 74 7.61 8.50 -32.02
N GLU A 75 8.38 7.67 -32.74
CA GLU A 75 9.56 8.12 -33.49
C GLU A 75 9.19 9.10 -34.63
N LEU A 76 8.05 8.88 -35.30
CA LEU A 76 7.52 9.80 -36.29
C LEU A 76 7.14 11.15 -35.67
N LEU A 77 6.40 11.13 -34.56
CA LEU A 77 5.98 12.33 -33.86
C LEU A 77 7.16 13.10 -33.26
N ASP A 78 8.17 12.41 -32.73
CA ASP A 78 9.42 13.00 -32.25
C ASP A 78 10.06 13.86 -33.35
N ARG A 79 10.25 13.28 -34.54
CA ARG A 79 10.79 13.99 -35.71
C ARG A 79 9.94 15.19 -36.13
N ILE A 80 8.64 14.99 -36.29
CA ILE A 80 7.71 16.02 -36.77
C ILE A 80 7.66 17.21 -35.81
N PHE A 81 7.58 16.94 -34.51
CA PHE A 81 7.48 17.99 -33.51
C PHE A 81 8.81 18.72 -33.30
N LEU A 82 9.96 18.07 -33.49
CA LEU A 82 11.25 18.75 -33.51
C LEU A 82 11.35 19.76 -34.66
N GLN A 83 10.95 19.37 -35.87
CA GLN A 83 10.94 20.25 -37.04
C GLN A 83 9.99 21.45 -36.86
N ASN A 84 8.90 21.26 -36.11
CA ASN A 84 7.85 22.26 -35.90
C ASN A 84 7.81 22.82 -34.48
N ASN A 85 8.89 22.72 -33.69
CA ASN A 85 8.86 22.93 -32.24
C ASN A 85 8.26 24.29 -31.78
N LEU A 86 8.49 25.37 -32.54
CA LEU A 86 7.92 26.69 -32.26
C LEU A 86 6.40 26.76 -32.47
N LYS A 87 5.85 25.90 -33.34
CA LYS A 87 4.41 25.78 -33.62
C LYS A 87 3.73 24.71 -32.77
N THR A 88 4.48 23.77 -32.21
CA THR A 88 3.94 22.71 -31.36
C THR A 88 3.44 23.29 -30.04
N ASP A 89 2.13 23.20 -29.83
CA ASP A 89 1.50 23.74 -28.64
C ASP A 89 1.73 22.86 -27.39
N ILE A 90 1.31 23.36 -26.23
CA ILE A 90 1.46 22.68 -24.94
C ILE A 90 0.58 21.44 -24.80
N SER A 91 -0.59 21.43 -25.42
CA SER A 91 -1.49 20.26 -25.44
C SER A 91 -0.85 19.10 -26.19
N GLN A 92 -0.23 19.38 -27.34
CA GLN A 92 0.52 18.42 -28.14
C GLN A 92 1.75 17.89 -27.38
N LYS A 93 2.53 18.79 -26.76
CA LYS A 93 3.68 18.42 -25.90
C LYS A 93 3.27 17.49 -24.77
N TYR A 94 2.22 17.85 -24.03
CA TYR A 94 1.68 17.05 -22.93
C TYR A 94 1.24 15.66 -23.39
N LYS A 95 0.44 15.58 -24.46
CA LYS A 95 -0.09 14.31 -24.96
C LYS A 95 1.00 13.40 -25.54
N TYR A 96 2.03 13.98 -26.16
CA TYR A 96 3.22 13.22 -26.57
C TYR A 96 3.92 12.59 -25.37
N LEU A 97 4.14 13.36 -24.29
CA LEU A 97 4.76 12.85 -23.06
C LEU A 97 3.90 11.78 -22.38
N GLU A 98 2.57 11.92 -22.37
CA GLU A 98 1.68 10.87 -21.89
C GLU A 98 1.85 9.58 -22.71
N LEU A 99 1.74 9.66 -24.04
CA LEU A 99 1.90 8.49 -24.90
C LEU A 99 3.28 7.82 -24.70
N LEU A 100 4.34 8.62 -24.62
CA LEU A 100 5.69 8.14 -24.31
C LEU A 100 5.73 7.42 -22.95
N TYR A 101 5.17 8.02 -21.90
CA TYR A 101 5.12 7.42 -20.57
C TYR A 101 4.43 6.04 -20.59
N PHE A 102 3.29 5.91 -21.27
CA PHE A 102 2.55 4.63 -21.34
C PHE A 102 3.25 3.60 -22.23
N TYR A 103 3.83 4.00 -23.35
CA TYR A 103 4.66 3.13 -24.19
C TYR A 103 5.79 2.49 -23.38
N LEU A 104 6.47 3.29 -22.55
CA LEU A 104 7.54 2.80 -21.67
C LEU A 104 7.06 1.76 -20.64
N PHE A 105 5.76 1.62 -20.32
CA PHE A 105 5.27 0.51 -19.49
C PHE A 105 5.29 -0.85 -20.20
N ARG A 106 5.36 -0.84 -21.53
CA ARG A 106 5.16 -2.02 -22.37
C ARG A 106 6.45 -2.54 -23.01
N VAL A 107 7.55 -1.82 -22.82
CA VAL A 107 8.87 -2.13 -23.36
C VAL A 107 9.88 -2.28 -22.23
N ASP A 108 10.81 -3.20 -22.45
CA ASP A 108 11.86 -3.53 -21.49
C ASP A 108 13.26 -3.51 -22.14
N GLU A 109 13.40 -3.52 -23.47
CA GLU A 109 14.71 -3.50 -24.15
C GLU A 109 15.14 -2.08 -24.53
N TYR A 110 16.40 -1.71 -24.29
CA TYR A 110 16.91 -0.35 -24.50
C TYR A 110 16.77 0.11 -25.96
N GLU A 111 17.00 -0.79 -26.90
CA GLU A 111 16.91 -0.55 -28.34
C GLU A 111 15.50 -0.12 -28.78
N GLU A 112 14.46 -0.50 -28.03
CA GLU A 112 13.05 -0.19 -28.35
C GLU A 112 12.69 1.29 -28.12
N TYR A 113 13.43 2.01 -27.27
CA TYR A 113 13.11 3.40 -26.93
C TYR A 113 14.31 4.36 -26.97
N SER A 114 15.54 3.86 -27.16
CA SER A 114 16.77 4.66 -27.11
C SER A 114 16.72 5.93 -27.99
N VAL A 115 16.11 5.86 -29.17
CA VAL A 115 15.99 6.98 -30.12
C VAL A 115 15.25 8.17 -29.50
N LEU A 116 14.24 7.91 -28.68
CA LEU A 116 13.38 8.92 -28.04
C LEU A 116 14.09 9.68 -26.90
N PHE A 117 15.32 9.27 -26.55
CA PHE A 117 16.15 9.89 -25.50
C PHE A 117 17.54 10.30 -25.98
N LYS A 118 17.83 10.18 -27.29
CA LYS A 118 19.10 10.67 -27.86
C LYS A 118 19.19 12.19 -27.79
N ASP A 119 20.41 12.70 -27.93
CA ASP A 119 20.65 14.12 -28.14
C ASP A 119 19.77 14.61 -29.30
N TYR A 120 19.05 15.72 -29.06
CA TYR A 120 18.05 16.31 -29.95
C TYR A 120 16.69 15.61 -30.04
N SER A 121 16.36 14.62 -29.21
CA SER A 121 14.98 14.10 -29.09
C SER A 121 13.98 15.19 -28.67
N PHE A 122 12.71 15.02 -29.05
CA PHE A 122 11.65 15.97 -28.69
C PHE A 122 11.45 16.04 -27.18
N PHE A 123 11.56 14.90 -26.49
CA PHE A 123 11.55 14.84 -25.02
C PHE A 123 12.59 15.77 -24.38
N LEU A 124 13.86 15.64 -24.79
CA LEU A 124 14.93 16.49 -24.27
C LEU A 124 14.77 17.95 -24.71
N ASN A 125 14.19 18.21 -25.88
CA ASN A 125 13.92 19.56 -26.33
C ASN A 125 12.86 20.28 -25.46
N ILE A 126 11.78 19.58 -25.08
CA ILE A 126 10.77 20.12 -24.15
C ILE A 126 11.43 20.43 -22.80
N LEU A 127 12.25 19.50 -22.29
CA LEU A 127 13.01 19.67 -21.06
C LEU A 127 13.90 20.92 -21.09
N ASP A 128 14.74 21.04 -22.13
CA ASP A 128 15.66 22.15 -22.29
C ASP A 128 14.92 23.48 -22.46
N SER A 129 13.78 23.48 -23.15
CA SER A 129 12.94 24.68 -23.28
C SER A 129 12.44 25.20 -21.94
N ILE A 130 12.17 24.33 -20.96
CA ILE A 130 11.80 24.77 -19.59
C ILE A 130 13.02 25.26 -18.84
N VAL A 131 14.14 24.54 -18.92
CA VAL A 131 15.40 24.92 -18.25
C VAL A 131 15.89 26.28 -18.72
N GLU A 132 15.78 26.56 -20.02
CA GLU A 132 16.17 27.83 -20.66
C GLU A 132 15.13 28.95 -20.49
N GLY A 133 13.98 28.67 -19.86
CA GLY A 133 12.93 29.66 -19.63
C GLY A 133 12.16 30.08 -20.88
N LYS A 134 12.12 29.25 -21.91
CA LYS A 134 11.39 29.49 -23.18
C LYS A 134 9.88 29.20 -23.08
N ILE A 135 9.43 28.54 -22.02
CA ILE A 135 8.01 28.26 -21.75
C ILE A 135 7.59 29.13 -20.55
N GLU A 136 6.39 29.71 -20.59
CA GLU A 136 5.86 30.56 -19.51
C GLU A 136 5.32 29.73 -18.32
N ASN A 137 5.50 30.24 -17.10
CA ASN A 137 5.26 29.50 -15.85
C ASN A 137 3.83 28.96 -15.67
N TYR A 138 2.78 29.67 -16.10
CA TYR A 138 1.39 29.20 -15.93
C TYR A 138 1.07 27.97 -16.80
N MET A 139 1.93 27.65 -17.77
CA MET A 139 1.79 26.50 -18.65
C MET A 139 2.58 25.27 -18.16
N TYR A 140 3.21 25.35 -16.98
CA TYR A 140 4.13 24.33 -16.48
C TYR A 140 3.45 23.11 -15.90
N SER A 141 2.33 23.27 -15.18
CA SER A 141 1.86 22.23 -14.26
C SER A 141 1.68 20.85 -14.93
N SER A 142 0.95 20.80 -16.05
CA SER A 142 0.69 19.53 -16.77
C SER A 142 1.94 18.97 -17.46
N ILE A 143 2.72 19.81 -18.15
CA ILE A 143 3.94 19.34 -18.85
C ILE A 143 4.99 18.86 -17.87
N VAL A 144 5.19 19.58 -16.75
CA VAL A 144 6.16 19.23 -15.72
C VAL A 144 5.82 17.87 -15.13
N SER A 145 4.57 17.64 -14.73
CA SER A 145 4.16 16.33 -14.20
C SER A 145 4.41 15.20 -15.20
N ALA A 146 4.12 15.41 -16.49
CA ALA A 146 4.35 14.43 -17.56
C ALA A 146 5.84 14.19 -17.86
N LEU A 147 6.70 15.21 -17.79
CA LEU A 147 8.16 15.04 -17.93
C LEU A 147 8.71 14.19 -16.78
N ILE A 148 8.30 14.50 -15.55
CA ILE A 148 8.78 13.80 -14.35
C ILE A 148 8.31 12.34 -14.37
N SER A 149 7.08 12.06 -14.82
CA SER A 149 6.59 10.68 -14.95
C SER A 149 7.39 9.86 -15.97
N VAL A 150 7.78 10.45 -17.11
CA VAL A 150 8.67 9.81 -18.09
C VAL A 150 10.02 9.50 -17.46
N PHE A 151 10.65 10.46 -16.75
CA PHE A 151 11.90 10.20 -16.03
C PHE A 151 11.77 9.05 -15.04
N TYR A 152 10.70 9.05 -14.23
CA TYR A 152 10.47 7.98 -13.25
C TYR A 152 10.44 6.61 -13.92
N ARG A 153 9.75 6.50 -15.06
CA ARG A 153 9.66 5.23 -15.77
C ARG A 153 11.02 4.82 -16.33
N VAL A 154 11.78 5.75 -16.90
CA VAL A 154 13.13 5.50 -17.42
C VAL A 154 14.07 5.00 -16.32
N PHE A 155 14.13 5.65 -15.16
CA PHE A 155 15.03 5.24 -14.07
C PHE A 155 14.67 3.91 -13.42
N ARG A 156 13.46 3.42 -13.62
CA ARG A 156 13.03 2.09 -13.17
C ARG A 156 13.36 0.96 -14.14
N MET A 157 13.79 1.26 -15.36
CA MET A 157 14.13 0.24 -16.35
C MET A 157 15.52 -0.32 -16.08
N THR A 158 15.63 -1.64 -15.95
CA THR A 158 16.90 -2.33 -15.69
C THR A 158 17.80 -2.41 -16.92
N SER A 159 17.24 -2.25 -18.12
CA SER A 159 17.96 -2.34 -19.40
C SER A 159 18.70 -1.07 -19.81
N PHE A 160 18.44 0.06 -19.15
CA PHE A 160 18.99 1.34 -19.57
C PHE A 160 20.51 1.39 -19.29
N PRO A 161 21.35 1.65 -20.31
CA PRO A 161 22.79 1.63 -20.10
C PRO A 161 23.25 2.77 -19.19
N LYS A 162 24.20 2.45 -18.31
CA LYS A 162 24.60 3.29 -17.17
C LYS A 162 25.04 4.70 -17.59
N LYS A 163 25.78 4.82 -18.69
CA LYS A 163 26.30 6.10 -19.18
C LYS A 163 25.18 7.06 -19.57
N GLU A 164 24.14 6.53 -20.19
CA GLU A 164 22.98 7.27 -20.65
C GLU A 164 22.06 7.62 -19.45
N LEU A 165 21.95 6.75 -18.44
CA LEU A 165 21.30 7.10 -17.16
C LEU A 165 22.01 8.27 -16.46
N GLU A 166 23.34 8.22 -16.34
CA GLU A 166 24.12 9.33 -15.73
C GLU A 166 23.93 10.65 -16.50
N TYR A 167 23.74 10.57 -17.81
CA TYR A 167 23.45 11.74 -18.65
C TYR A 167 22.05 12.31 -18.35
N LEU A 168 21.02 11.47 -18.32
CA LEU A 168 19.66 11.88 -17.99
C LEU A 168 19.54 12.38 -16.55
N GLU A 169 20.25 11.77 -15.60
CA GLU A 169 20.26 12.18 -14.19
C GLU A 169 20.77 13.62 -14.04
N LYS A 170 21.88 13.97 -14.70
CA LYS A 170 22.41 15.34 -14.70
C LYS A 170 21.40 16.35 -15.25
N ARG A 171 20.64 15.96 -16.28
CA ARG A 171 19.60 16.81 -16.88
C ARG A 171 18.38 16.94 -15.95
N LEU A 172 17.92 15.83 -15.36
CA LEU A 172 16.85 15.82 -14.36
C LEU A 172 17.19 16.74 -13.19
N LYS A 173 18.39 16.63 -12.62
CA LYS A 173 18.82 17.48 -11.50
C LYS A 173 18.80 18.97 -11.85
N LYS A 174 19.21 19.35 -13.07
CA LYS A 174 19.10 20.74 -13.55
C LYS A 174 17.64 21.18 -13.69
N PHE A 175 16.82 20.33 -14.29
CA PHE A 175 15.40 20.57 -14.47
C PHE A 175 14.67 20.77 -13.15
N ILE A 176 14.85 19.88 -12.18
CA ILE A 176 14.26 19.98 -10.83
C ILE A 176 14.60 21.32 -10.20
N ASN A 177 15.88 21.74 -10.20
CA ASN A 177 16.26 23.05 -9.63
C ASN A 177 15.52 24.23 -10.26
N VAL A 178 15.23 24.16 -11.56
CA VAL A 178 14.51 25.23 -12.27
C VAL A 178 13.04 25.24 -11.92
N ILE A 179 12.39 24.08 -11.84
CA ILE A 179 10.95 24.01 -11.63
C ILE A 179 10.56 24.10 -10.16
N TYR A 180 11.44 23.72 -9.24
CA TYR A 180 11.10 23.50 -7.84
C TYR A 180 10.48 24.73 -7.15
N LEU A 181 10.94 25.93 -7.50
CA LEU A 181 10.39 27.20 -7.01
C LEU A 181 9.36 27.84 -7.95
N LYS A 182 9.09 27.24 -9.11
CA LYS A 182 8.22 27.78 -10.16
C LYS A 182 6.86 27.08 -10.24
N VAL A 183 6.72 25.89 -9.65
CA VAL A 183 5.48 25.13 -9.62
C VAL A 183 5.04 24.88 -8.19
N GLU A 184 3.73 24.83 -7.96
CA GLU A 184 3.19 24.38 -6.67
C GLU A 184 3.66 22.94 -6.41
N PHE A 185 4.22 22.69 -5.22
CA PHE A 185 4.79 21.38 -4.88
C PHE A 185 3.77 20.24 -5.05
N LYS A 186 2.48 20.47 -4.77
CA LYS A 186 1.37 19.53 -5.03
C LYS A 186 1.34 18.97 -6.45
N THR A 187 1.84 19.71 -7.44
CA THR A 187 1.88 19.26 -8.84
C THR A 187 2.86 18.10 -9.05
N ILE A 188 3.90 18.06 -8.22
CA ILE A 188 5.05 17.17 -8.39
C ILE A 188 5.28 16.25 -7.19
N ASP A 189 4.56 16.42 -6.08
CA ASP A 189 4.80 15.77 -4.79
C ASP A 189 5.04 14.25 -4.89
N TYR A 190 4.10 13.51 -5.48
CA TYR A 190 4.22 12.07 -5.69
C TYR A 190 5.48 11.70 -6.47
N TRP A 191 5.65 12.30 -7.64
CA TRP A 191 6.75 11.97 -8.53
C TRP A 191 8.11 12.41 -8.00
N TYR A 192 8.14 13.49 -7.23
CA TYR A 192 9.34 14.00 -6.60
C TYR A 192 9.90 12.98 -5.61
N PHE A 193 9.06 12.44 -4.72
CA PHE A 193 9.51 11.41 -3.77
C PHE A 193 9.93 10.11 -4.46
N GLU A 194 9.16 9.67 -5.45
CA GLU A 194 9.47 8.46 -6.23
C GLU A 194 10.80 8.57 -7.00
N LEU A 195 11.10 9.74 -7.58
CA LEU A 195 12.38 9.96 -8.25
C LEU A 195 13.55 10.10 -7.28
N ASP A 196 13.32 10.75 -6.15
CA ASP A 196 14.36 10.94 -5.15
C ASP A 196 14.85 9.61 -4.56
N GLU A 197 13.95 8.64 -4.38
CA GLU A 197 14.28 7.27 -3.99
C GLU A 197 15.18 6.57 -5.03
N LEU A 198 15.00 6.87 -6.33
CA LEU A 198 15.73 6.22 -7.42
C LEU A 198 17.10 6.87 -7.72
N VAL A 199 17.20 8.20 -7.67
CA VAL A 199 18.39 8.94 -8.16
C VAL A 199 18.84 10.11 -7.28
N SER A 200 18.29 10.22 -6.06
CA SER A 200 18.66 11.23 -5.05
C SER A 200 18.71 12.65 -5.61
N ILE A 201 17.53 13.20 -5.91
CA ILE A 201 17.36 14.57 -6.44
C ILE A 201 17.23 15.63 -5.35
N PHE A 202 17.02 15.22 -4.09
CA PHE A 202 16.84 16.13 -2.98
C PHE A 202 18.04 17.05 -2.75
N LYS A 203 17.72 18.29 -2.38
CA LYS A 203 18.65 19.28 -1.88
C LYS A 203 18.04 20.01 -0.70
N ILE A 204 18.87 20.45 0.24
CA ILE A 204 18.38 21.07 1.48
C ILE A 204 17.50 22.29 1.23
N GLU A 205 17.77 23.06 0.17
CA GLU A 205 16.97 24.22 -0.24
C GLU A 205 15.54 23.84 -0.66
N HIS A 206 15.30 22.58 -0.98
CA HIS A 206 13.96 22.11 -1.28
C HIS A 206 13.11 22.00 -0.01
N LEU A 207 13.71 21.65 1.13
CA LEU A 207 13.01 21.24 2.34
C LEU A 207 11.95 22.23 2.83
N GLU A 208 12.23 23.53 2.77
CA GLU A 208 11.31 24.58 3.19
C GLU A 208 9.99 24.54 2.41
N THR A 209 10.06 24.37 1.09
CA THR A 209 8.87 24.31 0.22
C THR A 209 8.10 23.01 0.41
N ILE A 210 8.79 21.86 0.60
CA ILE A 210 8.14 20.57 0.92
C ILE A 210 7.39 20.71 2.25
N SER A 211 8.07 21.21 3.28
CA SER A 211 7.54 21.34 4.63
C SER A 211 6.38 22.34 4.69
N SER A 212 6.49 23.47 3.98
CA SER A 212 5.42 24.47 3.84
C SER A 212 4.16 23.92 3.18
N TYR A 213 4.30 22.95 2.26
CA TYR A 213 3.14 22.27 1.70
C TYR A 213 2.48 21.34 2.73
N TYR A 214 3.24 20.46 3.39
CA TYR A 214 2.67 19.45 4.29
C TYR A 214 2.19 20.01 5.64
N ILE A 215 2.77 21.11 6.15
CA ILE A 215 2.24 21.78 7.34
C ILE A 215 0.80 22.26 7.10
N ASN A 216 0.46 22.64 5.88
CA ASN A 216 -0.88 23.11 5.53
C ASN A 216 -1.80 21.97 5.03
N ASN A 217 -1.23 20.78 4.76
CA ASN A 217 -1.94 19.65 4.16
C ASN A 217 -1.63 18.32 4.87
N PRO A 218 -1.87 18.21 6.20
CA PRO A 218 -1.55 16.98 6.94
C PRO A 218 -2.38 15.77 6.49
N GLN A 219 -3.47 15.97 5.73
CA GLN A 219 -4.33 14.92 5.16
C GLN A 219 -4.00 14.56 3.71
N SER A 220 -2.93 15.12 3.12
CA SER A 220 -2.54 14.88 1.73
C SER A 220 -2.38 13.38 1.46
N ASP A 221 -2.74 12.95 0.26
CA ASP A 221 -2.67 11.54 -0.15
C ASP A 221 -1.24 10.99 -0.14
N TYR A 222 -0.23 11.87 -0.19
CA TYR A 222 1.19 11.52 -0.20
C TYR A 222 1.90 11.88 1.11
N VAL A 223 1.16 12.16 2.18
CA VAL A 223 1.76 12.47 3.50
C VAL A 223 2.62 11.32 4.03
N GLY A 224 2.24 10.06 3.80
CA GLY A 224 3.08 8.90 4.16
C GLY A 224 4.42 8.88 3.42
N LYS A 225 4.44 9.29 2.15
CA LYS A 225 5.68 9.45 1.37
C LYS A 225 6.55 10.58 1.90
N TYR A 226 5.96 11.66 2.40
CA TYR A 226 6.70 12.72 3.09
C TYR A 226 7.36 12.21 4.38
N LEU A 227 6.64 11.44 5.21
CA LEU A 227 7.21 10.87 6.44
C LEU A 227 8.36 9.90 6.13
N ASP A 228 8.19 9.03 5.14
CA ASP A 228 9.25 8.15 4.64
C ASP A 228 10.47 8.94 4.12
N PHE A 229 10.22 9.98 3.32
CA PHE A 229 11.26 10.88 2.82
C PHE A 229 12.07 11.51 3.96
N VAL A 230 11.41 12.05 4.99
CA VAL A 230 12.11 12.62 6.15
C VAL A 230 12.87 11.53 6.92
N SER A 231 12.34 10.32 7.01
CA SER A 231 13.01 9.19 7.68
C SER A 231 14.33 8.79 6.99
N ARG A 232 14.34 8.83 5.65
CA ARG A 232 15.48 8.39 4.82
C ARG A 232 16.61 9.42 4.70
N HIS A 233 16.27 10.71 4.73
CA HIS A 233 17.27 11.77 4.52
C HIS A 233 17.92 12.29 5.80
N PHE A 234 17.32 11.99 6.95
CA PHE A 234 17.72 12.63 8.19
C PHE A 234 17.85 11.64 9.34
N ASP A 235 18.97 11.73 10.04
CA ASP A 235 19.27 10.91 11.20
C ASP A 235 18.97 11.64 12.52
N ASP A 236 18.83 12.97 12.49
CA ASP A 236 18.63 13.85 13.66
C ASP A 236 17.53 14.91 13.39
N ILE A 237 17.17 15.68 14.43
CA ILE A 237 16.12 16.70 14.42
C ILE A 237 16.34 17.72 13.30
N ILE A 238 15.26 18.03 12.60
CA ILE A 238 15.17 19.17 11.68
C ILE A 238 14.01 20.06 12.11
N GLU A 239 14.32 21.31 12.47
CA GLU A 239 13.32 22.29 12.92
C GLU A 239 12.19 22.47 11.89
N ASP A 240 12.52 22.55 10.59
CA ASP A 240 11.53 22.76 9.52
C ASP A 240 10.55 21.58 9.36
N SER A 241 10.98 20.35 9.68
CA SER A 241 10.14 19.16 9.52
C SER A 241 9.47 18.72 10.80
N ILE A 242 10.06 18.93 11.98
CA ILE A 242 9.48 18.44 13.24
C ILE A 242 8.12 19.06 13.52
N ALA A 243 7.93 20.35 13.22
CA ALA A 243 6.63 21.01 13.34
C ALA A 243 5.57 20.39 12.42
N VAL A 244 5.97 19.99 11.20
CA VAL A 244 5.11 19.31 10.24
C VAL A 244 4.71 17.92 10.75
N ILE A 245 5.69 17.14 11.20
CA ILE A 245 5.47 15.78 11.70
C ILE A 245 4.57 15.82 12.94
N ARG A 246 4.79 16.74 13.89
CA ARG A 246 3.91 16.95 15.05
C ARG A 246 2.48 17.30 14.64
N LYS A 247 2.31 18.16 13.64
CA LYS A 247 0.98 18.48 13.11
C LYS A 247 0.31 17.27 12.44
N ILE A 248 1.05 16.47 11.68
CA ILE A 248 0.54 15.22 11.10
C ILE A 248 0.10 14.24 12.21
N ALA A 249 0.94 14.02 13.23
CA ALA A 249 0.64 13.14 14.36
C ALA A 249 -0.61 13.59 15.14
N LYS A 250 -0.91 14.89 15.17
CA LYS A 250 -2.07 15.48 15.85
C LYS A 250 -3.34 15.46 15.02
N GLU A 251 -3.25 15.80 13.73
CA GLU A 251 -4.42 16.12 12.91
C GLU A 251 -4.81 15.00 11.94
N ASN A 252 -3.90 14.09 11.55
CA ASN A 252 -4.17 13.09 10.52
C ASN A 252 -5.30 12.11 10.92
N ASN A 253 -6.16 11.73 9.98
CA ASN A 253 -7.30 10.85 10.23
C ASN A 253 -6.99 9.35 10.11
N SER A 254 -5.77 8.97 9.72
CA SER A 254 -5.31 7.59 9.62
C SER A 254 -4.44 7.24 10.81
N ASP A 255 -4.76 6.12 11.45
CA ASP A 255 -4.04 5.62 12.61
C ASP A 255 -2.62 5.20 12.20
N ILE A 256 -2.49 4.57 11.03
CA ILE A 256 -1.21 4.16 10.43
C ILE A 256 -0.28 5.37 10.24
N ILE A 257 -0.79 6.45 9.66
CA ILE A 257 0.01 7.66 9.40
C ILE A 257 0.40 8.37 10.71
N ARG A 258 -0.52 8.42 11.68
CA ARG A 258 -0.22 8.98 13.01
C ARG A 258 0.89 8.19 13.69
N ASP A 259 0.83 6.86 13.68
CA ASP A 259 1.86 6.00 14.27
C ASP A 259 3.23 6.23 13.62
N GLN A 260 3.28 6.34 12.29
CA GLN A 260 4.52 6.67 11.55
C GLN A 260 5.09 8.03 11.98
N ALA A 261 4.24 9.06 12.09
CA ALA A 261 4.67 10.39 12.52
C ALA A 261 5.19 10.39 13.96
N ILE A 262 4.52 9.68 14.87
CA ILE A 262 4.92 9.57 16.29
C ILE A 262 6.28 8.87 16.41
N LYS A 263 6.50 7.78 15.67
CA LYS A 263 7.81 7.10 15.63
C LYS A 263 8.93 8.04 15.20
N LEU A 264 8.68 8.92 14.22
CA LEU A 264 9.67 9.93 13.80
C LEU A 264 9.92 10.99 14.88
N ILE A 265 8.87 11.47 15.56
CA ILE A 265 9.03 12.40 16.70
C ILE A 265 9.88 11.75 17.79
N GLU A 266 9.62 10.49 18.12
CA GLU A 266 10.40 9.75 19.13
C GLU A 266 11.84 9.49 18.69
N LYS A 267 12.08 9.25 17.39
CA LYS A 267 13.44 9.10 16.84
C LYS A 267 14.25 10.38 17.04
N TYR A 268 13.65 11.54 16.74
CA TYR A 268 14.37 12.81 16.68
C TYR A 268 14.34 13.57 18.01
N ASP A 269 13.17 13.80 18.58
CA ASP A 269 12.97 14.69 19.73
C ASP A 269 12.88 13.93 21.06
N LYS A 270 12.51 12.63 21.02
CA LYS A 270 12.23 11.78 22.21
C LYS A 270 11.22 12.43 23.18
N ASP A 271 10.36 13.29 22.64
CA ASP A 271 9.52 14.18 23.40
C ASP A 271 8.09 14.24 22.86
N TYR A 272 7.55 13.11 22.42
CA TYR A 272 6.16 13.11 21.99
C TYR A 272 5.20 13.42 23.15
N LEU A 273 5.50 12.93 24.36
CA LEU A 273 4.65 13.07 25.54
C LEU A 273 5.02 14.24 26.49
N ASN A 274 6.18 14.91 26.37
CA ASN A 274 6.54 16.04 27.25
C ASN A 274 6.50 17.41 26.56
N GLU A 275 5.63 17.59 25.53
CA GLU A 275 5.35 18.92 24.98
C GLU A 275 4.98 19.89 26.13
N LYS A 276 5.38 21.17 26.03
CA LYS A 276 5.12 22.18 27.08
C LYS A 276 3.63 22.32 27.47
N SER A 277 2.70 21.92 26.61
CA SER A 277 1.26 21.88 26.90
C SER A 277 0.81 20.69 27.75
N ASP A 278 1.63 19.64 27.84
CA ASP A 278 1.36 18.38 28.53
C ASP A 278 1.90 18.39 29.98
N LEU A 279 2.54 19.50 30.39
CA LEU A 279 3.01 19.78 31.76
C LEU A 279 1.90 20.27 32.71
N GLU A 280 0.67 20.48 32.21
CA GLU A 280 -0.46 20.74 33.11
C GLU A 280 -0.76 19.45 33.89
N SER A 281 -0.68 19.54 35.22
CA SER A 281 -0.99 18.42 36.11
C SER A 281 -2.36 17.84 35.78
N ILE A 282 -2.47 16.52 35.63
CA ILE A 282 -3.73 15.80 35.37
C ILE A 282 -4.85 16.29 36.29
N SER A 283 -4.50 16.66 37.53
CA SER A 283 -5.43 17.18 38.54
C SER A 283 -6.18 18.46 38.14
N SER A 284 -5.64 19.29 37.24
CA SER A 284 -6.21 20.59 36.85
C SER A 284 -6.99 20.58 35.53
N LEU A 285 -7.01 19.46 34.82
CA LEU A 285 -7.59 19.37 33.48
C LEU A 285 -9.09 19.11 33.52
N ASP A 286 -9.81 19.69 32.54
CA ASP A 286 -11.21 19.38 32.29
C ASP A 286 -11.40 18.05 31.50
N PRO A 287 -12.62 17.50 31.40
CA PRO A 287 -12.85 16.24 30.71
C PRO A 287 -12.40 16.20 29.24
N ASN A 288 -12.49 17.31 28.50
CA ASN A 288 -12.07 17.37 27.10
C ASN A 288 -10.54 17.39 26.97
N GLN A 289 -9.87 18.15 27.83
CA GLN A 289 -8.40 18.16 27.89
C GLN A 289 -7.85 16.78 28.27
N LEU A 290 -8.46 16.11 29.26
CA LEU A 290 -8.13 14.74 29.65
C LEU A 290 -8.31 13.77 28.47
N LEU A 291 -9.37 13.91 27.69
CA LEU A 291 -9.61 13.06 26.51
C LEU A 291 -8.54 13.28 25.43
N VAL A 292 -8.10 14.52 25.21
CA VAL A 292 -7.01 14.84 24.27
C VAL A 292 -5.69 14.23 24.73
N GLN A 293 -5.37 14.31 26.03
CA GLN A 293 -4.17 13.67 26.58
C GLN A 293 -4.25 12.15 26.50
N ALA A 294 -5.41 11.55 26.80
CA ALA A 294 -5.62 10.13 26.65
C ALA A 294 -5.46 9.67 25.19
N ASP A 295 -6.00 10.42 24.21
CA ASP A 295 -5.82 10.14 22.79
C ASP A 295 -4.33 10.13 22.42
N LYS A 296 -3.57 11.16 22.81
CA LYS A 296 -2.11 11.20 22.61
C LYS A 296 -1.42 9.96 23.18
N ILE A 297 -1.71 9.60 24.43
CA ILE A 297 -1.11 8.43 25.10
C ILE A 297 -1.49 7.12 24.39
N ILE A 298 -2.73 6.99 23.94
CA ILE A 298 -3.20 5.81 23.20
C ILE A 298 -2.43 5.63 21.90
N TYR A 299 -2.24 6.68 21.11
CA TYR A 299 -1.41 6.59 19.89
C TYR A 299 0.07 6.40 20.20
N TYR A 300 0.58 6.98 21.27
CA TYR A 300 1.95 6.69 21.72
C TYR A 300 2.14 5.20 21.97
N ILE A 301 1.27 4.58 22.77
CA ILE A 301 1.31 3.14 23.05
C ILE A 301 1.19 2.35 21.74
N ARG A 302 0.22 2.70 20.88
CA ARG A 302 0.04 2.06 19.58
C ARG A 302 1.32 2.08 18.75
N SER A 303 1.94 3.26 18.60
CA SER A 303 3.16 3.46 17.83
C SER A 303 4.35 2.64 18.36
N LYS A 304 4.45 2.46 19.70
CA LYS A 304 5.50 1.65 20.35
C LYS A 304 5.30 0.16 20.15
N LEU A 305 4.05 -0.30 20.00
CA LEU A 305 3.71 -1.69 19.75
C LEU A 305 3.74 -2.06 18.27
N THR A 306 3.60 -1.10 17.37
CA THR A 306 3.78 -1.31 15.92
C THR A 306 5.26 -1.50 15.58
N VAL A 307 5.58 -2.55 14.83
CA VAL A 307 6.93 -2.94 14.43
C VAL A 307 7.13 -2.66 12.95
N ASP A 308 8.25 -2.05 12.57
CA ASP A 308 8.56 -1.77 11.16
C ASP A 308 9.08 -3.02 10.45
N ALA A 309 8.77 -3.15 9.14
CA ALA A 309 9.21 -4.29 8.33
C ALA A 309 10.73 -4.52 8.37
N LYS A 310 11.51 -3.44 8.41
CA LYS A 310 12.99 -3.48 8.48
C LYS A 310 13.52 -4.08 9.79
N ASP A 311 12.73 -4.04 10.86
CA ASP A 311 13.16 -4.51 12.18
C ASP A 311 12.88 -6.01 12.38
N LEU A 312 12.07 -6.65 11.51
CA LEU A 312 11.67 -8.05 11.62
C LEU A 312 12.88 -9.00 11.76
N LYS A 313 13.90 -8.81 10.92
CA LYS A 313 15.14 -9.60 10.94
C LYS A 313 15.88 -9.51 12.28
N THR A 314 15.73 -8.41 13.02
CA THR A 314 16.41 -8.23 14.32
C THR A 314 15.70 -8.94 15.47
N ILE A 315 14.40 -9.26 15.30
CA ILE A 315 13.57 -9.89 16.33
C ILE A 315 13.76 -11.41 16.34
N GLY A 316 13.68 -12.05 15.18
CA GLY A 316 13.84 -13.49 15.05
C GLY A 316 12.93 -14.10 13.98
N SER A 317 12.80 -15.41 14.01
CA SER A 317 11.88 -16.15 13.13
C SER A 317 10.45 -16.08 13.65
N PHE A 318 9.49 -15.90 12.75
CA PHE A 318 8.07 -15.88 13.07
C PHE A 318 7.37 -17.07 12.45
N GLY A 319 6.43 -17.65 13.18
CA GLY A 319 5.61 -18.72 12.66
C GLY A 319 4.30 -18.88 13.39
N HIS A 320 3.58 -19.94 13.08
CA HIS A 320 2.35 -20.28 13.77
C HIS A 320 2.16 -21.80 13.86
N TYR A 321 1.43 -22.22 14.87
CA TYR A 321 1.03 -23.61 15.05
C TYR A 321 -0.22 -23.93 14.23
N THR A 322 -0.34 -25.17 13.77
CA THR A 322 -1.48 -25.65 13.00
C THR A 322 -1.61 -27.18 13.10
N LYS A 323 -2.71 -27.72 12.56
CA LYS A 323 -2.92 -29.17 12.39
C LYS A 323 -2.20 -29.68 11.14
N ILE A 324 -1.78 -30.94 11.15
CA ILE A 324 -1.19 -31.61 9.96
C ILE A 324 -2.17 -31.63 8.78
N ASP A 325 -3.46 -31.86 9.05
CA ASP A 325 -4.49 -31.82 8.01
C ASP A 325 -4.60 -30.43 7.39
N THR A 326 -4.49 -29.37 8.18
CA THR A 326 -4.55 -27.99 7.66
C THR A 326 -3.35 -27.69 6.77
N LEU A 327 -2.16 -28.09 7.24
CA LEU A 327 -0.90 -27.97 6.54
C LEU A 327 -0.97 -28.62 5.15
N THR A 328 -1.36 -29.89 5.10
CA THR A 328 -1.35 -30.69 3.88
C THR A 328 -2.49 -30.34 2.92
N ASN A 329 -3.68 -29.99 3.44
CA ASN A 329 -4.86 -29.78 2.61
C ASN A 329 -5.09 -28.35 2.13
N PHE A 330 -4.60 -27.33 2.85
CA PHE A 330 -4.96 -25.94 2.56
C PHE A 330 -3.74 -25.03 2.38
N LEU A 331 -2.63 -25.30 3.05
CA LEU A 331 -1.46 -24.40 3.03
C LEU A 331 -0.41 -24.82 2.00
N ILE A 332 -0.29 -26.11 1.69
CA ILE A 332 0.81 -26.68 0.87
C ILE A 332 0.28 -27.55 -0.30
N LYS A 333 -1.00 -27.41 -0.69
CA LYS A 333 -1.54 -28.15 -1.86
C LYS A 333 -0.92 -27.65 -3.18
N ALA A 334 -0.53 -28.60 -4.04
CA ALA A 334 -0.04 -28.35 -5.40
C ALA A 334 -1.13 -27.87 -6.37
N ASP A 335 -2.41 -28.18 -6.10
CA ASP A 335 -3.55 -27.83 -6.95
C ASP A 335 -4.76 -27.38 -6.10
N TRP A 336 -4.95 -26.07 -5.95
CA TRP A 336 -6.25 -25.53 -5.51
C TRP A 336 -7.15 -25.35 -6.74
N LYS A 337 -8.11 -26.25 -6.92
CA LYS A 337 -9.24 -26.03 -7.82
C LYS A 337 -10.36 -25.35 -7.04
N ASP A 338 -10.86 -24.24 -7.57
CA ASP A 338 -12.04 -23.57 -7.02
C ASP A 338 -13.28 -24.40 -7.33
N ASP A 339 -13.85 -25.09 -6.34
CA ASP A 339 -15.06 -25.91 -6.49
C ASP A 339 -16.30 -25.08 -6.95
N ASN A 340 -16.18 -23.75 -7.05
CA ASN A 340 -17.26 -22.84 -7.44
C ASN A 340 -17.12 -22.20 -8.84
N LYS A 341 -16.20 -22.64 -9.71
CA LYS A 341 -16.09 -22.09 -11.08
C LYS A 341 -16.22 -23.16 -12.18
N ASN A 342 -16.85 -22.78 -13.29
CA ASN A 342 -17.04 -23.60 -14.49
C ASN A 342 -15.70 -24.13 -15.03
N GLU A 343 -15.72 -25.33 -15.60
CA GLU A 343 -14.57 -26.15 -16.06
C GLU A 343 -13.56 -25.47 -17.02
N ASN A 344 -13.81 -24.25 -17.47
CA ASN A 344 -12.98 -23.53 -18.46
C ASN A 344 -11.93 -22.58 -17.84
N ASP A 345 -11.86 -22.46 -16.51
CA ASP A 345 -10.97 -21.53 -15.82
C ASP A 345 -10.04 -22.28 -14.84
N SER A 346 -9.28 -23.23 -15.37
CA SER A 346 -8.39 -24.11 -14.61
C SER A 346 -7.09 -23.42 -14.16
N LYS A 347 -7.15 -22.20 -13.64
CA LYS A 347 -5.96 -21.58 -13.02
C LYS A 347 -5.93 -21.90 -11.53
N VAL A 348 -5.00 -22.79 -11.19
CA VAL A 348 -4.61 -23.10 -9.81
C VAL A 348 -4.29 -21.80 -9.08
N LYS A 349 -5.05 -21.45 -8.03
CA LYS A 349 -4.72 -20.28 -7.20
C LYS A 349 -3.78 -20.70 -6.07
N PRO A 350 -2.70 -19.96 -5.83
CA PRO A 350 -1.83 -20.23 -4.70
C PRO A 350 -2.55 -19.90 -3.38
N PRO A 351 -2.15 -20.54 -2.26
CA PRO A 351 -2.69 -20.19 -0.95
C PRO A 351 -2.24 -18.79 -0.54
N TYR A 352 -3.17 -17.95 -0.09
CA TYR A 352 -2.91 -16.58 0.39
C TYR A 352 -3.10 -16.48 1.91
N LEU A 353 -2.43 -15.53 2.56
CA LEU A 353 -2.52 -15.32 4.01
C LEU A 353 -3.94 -14.90 4.39
N ARG A 354 -4.58 -15.67 5.26
CA ARG A 354 -5.92 -15.40 5.77
C ARG A 354 -5.86 -14.57 7.04
N LEU A 355 -6.51 -13.41 7.05
CA LEU A 355 -6.77 -12.64 8.27
C LEU A 355 -8.21 -12.85 8.73
N THR A 356 -8.41 -13.25 9.98
CA THR A 356 -9.73 -13.54 10.57
C THR A 356 -10.26 -12.32 11.30
N ASN A 357 -11.56 -12.09 11.31
CA ASN A 357 -12.14 -10.98 12.04
C ASN A 357 -11.78 -11.06 13.54
N LEU A 358 -11.36 -9.93 14.12
CA LEU A 358 -10.90 -9.81 15.50
C LEU A 358 -11.89 -10.42 16.52
N LYS A 359 -13.19 -10.28 16.30
CA LYS A 359 -14.23 -10.78 17.23
C LYS A 359 -14.49 -12.28 17.13
N GLN A 360 -13.77 -12.99 16.26
CA GLN A 360 -13.91 -14.44 16.06
C GLN A 360 -12.70 -15.24 16.54
N LEU A 361 -11.83 -14.60 17.31
CA LEU A 361 -10.69 -15.25 17.96
C LEU A 361 -11.16 -15.98 19.23
N ASN A 362 -10.34 -16.93 19.68
CA ASN A 362 -10.71 -17.84 20.74
C ASN A 362 -10.42 -17.33 22.15
N ASP A 363 -9.69 -16.21 22.31
CA ASP A 363 -9.36 -15.67 23.62
C ASP A 363 -10.51 -14.78 24.16
N PRO A 364 -11.15 -15.15 25.29
CA PRO A 364 -12.23 -14.36 25.88
C PRO A 364 -11.78 -13.02 26.48
N MET A 365 -10.48 -12.85 26.79
CA MET A 365 -9.88 -11.59 27.27
C MET A 365 -9.44 -10.67 26.13
N GLU A 366 -9.51 -11.15 24.89
CA GLU A 366 -9.14 -10.40 23.69
C GLU A 366 -9.98 -9.12 23.54
N GLY A 367 -9.30 -7.97 23.49
CA GLY A 367 -9.98 -6.68 23.48
C GLY A 367 -10.65 -6.29 24.81
N ARG A 368 -10.48 -7.07 25.87
CA ARG A 368 -10.97 -6.77 27.23
C ARG A 368 -9.86 -6.48 28.24
N ALA A 369 -8.68 -7.10 28.07
CA ALA A 369 -7.57 -7.04 29.03
C ALA A 369 -7.20 -5.62 29.49
N ILE A 370 -7.12 -4.66 28.55
CA ILE A 370 -6.81 -3.26 28.91
C ILE A 370 -7.89 -2.58 29.74
N TYR A 371 -9.16 -2.90 29.51
CA TYR A 371 -10.26 -2.32 30.27
C TYR A 371 -10.22 -2.80 31.72
N ASP A 372 -9.98 -4.09 31.92
CA ASP A 372 -9.82 -4.65 33.25
C ASP A 372 -8.59 -4.07 33.97
N TYR A 373 -7.47 -3.90 33.26
CA TYR A 373 -6.26 -3.26 33.81
C TYR A 373 -6.49 -1.82 34.29
N LEU A 374 -7.29 -1.05 33.53
CA LEU A 374 -7.66 0.32 33.89
C LEU A 374 -8.76 0.39 34.96
N GLY A 375 -9.36 -0.74 35.35
CA GLY A 375 -10.46 -0.78 36.32
C GLY A 375 -11.82 -0.37 35.75
N ILE A 376 -12.01 -0.51 34.43
CA ILE A 376 -13.28 -0.24 33.74
C ILE A 376 -14.18 -1.48 33.86
N ASP A 377 -15.33 -1.33 34.51
CA ASP A 377 -16.31 -2.42 34.65
C ASP A 377 -16.81 -2.92 33.28
N SER A 378 -16.93 -4.23 33.13
CA SER A 378 -17.64 -4.91 32.04
C SER A 378 -19.01 -4.31 31.71
N THR A 379 -19.75 -3.83 32.72
CA THR A 379 -21.07 -3.22 32.52
C THR A 379 -21.00 -1.88 31.80
N PHE A 380 -19.82 -1.26 31.70
CA PHE A 380 -19.63 0.03 31.04
C PHE A 380 -20.00 -0.04 29.54
N PHE A 381 -19.74 -1.17 28.89
CA PHE A 381 -20.03 -1.40 27.47
C PHE A 381 -21.42 -2.00 27.25
N HIS A 382 -22.44 -1.14 27.22
CA HIS A 382 -23.83 -1.59 27.03
C HIS A 382 -24.14 -2.04 25.57
N ASN A 383 -23.20 -1.83 24.63
CA ASN A 383 -23.41 -2.08 23.20
C ASN A 383 -22.42 -3.12 22.65
N TYR A 384 -22.94 -4.00 21.79
CA TYR A 384 -22.10 -4.94 21.03
C TYR A 384 -21.15 -4.17 20.13
N GLN A 385 -19.85 -4.36 20.32
CA GLN A 385 -18.83 -3.66 19.54
C GLN A 385 -18.54 -4.42 18.24
N THR A 386 -18.84 -3.82 17.11
CA THR A 386 -18.36 -4.29 15.81
C THR A 386 -16.89 -3.90 15.63
N SER A 387 -16.17 -4.67 14.82
CA SER A 387 -14.81 -4.37 14.42
C SER A 387 -14.60 -4.79 12.98
N ASN A 388 -14.09 -3.87 12.15
CA ASN A 388 -13.61 -4.18 10.81
C ASN A 388 -12.09 -4.41 10.79
N VAL A 389 -11.54 -4.86 11.93
CA VAL A 389 -10.15 -5.28 12.05
C VAL A 389 -10.07 -6.79 11.79
N PHE A 390 -9.19 -7.18 10.88
CA PHE A 390 -8.90 -8.56 10.53
C PHE A 390 -7.44 -8.85 10.83
N ILE A 391 -7.16 -9.96 11.50
CA ILE A 391 -5.82 -10.26 12.02
C ILE A 391 -5.40 -11.71 11.77
N SER A 392 -4.08 -11.93 11.76
CA SER A 392 -3.45 -13.24 11.87
C SER A 392 -2.38 -13.17 12.94
N SER A 393 -2.37 -14.14 13.84
CA SER A 393 -1.43 -14.25 14.94
C SER A 393 -0.20 -15.07 14.53
N LEU A 394 0.95 -14.66 15.05
CA LEU A 394 2.27 -15.25 14.86
C LEU A 394 2.99 -15.29 16.20
N THR A 395 4.01 -16.14 16.30
CA THR A 395 4.85 -16.26 17.49
C THR A 395 6.31 -16.49 17.09
N VAL A 396 7.21 -16.06 17.95
CA VAL A 396 8.64 -16.38 17.89
C VAL A 396 8.99 -17.67 18.66
N VAL A 397 8.02 -18.28 19.34
CA VAL A 397 8.20 -19.48 20.17
C VAL A 397 7.83 -20.72 19.35
N SER A 398 8.83 -21.32 18.72
CA SER A 398 8.65 -22.41 17.74
C SER A 398 8.53 -23.82 18.31
N ASP A 399 9.01 -24.05 19.55
CA ASP A 399 8.99 -25.38 20.18
C ASP A 399 8.69 -25.27 21.68
N SER A 400 7.41 -25.14 22.04
CA SER A 400 6.95 -24.94 23.42
C SER A 400 5.77 -25.85 23.77
N LEU A 401 5.85 -26.54 24.91
CA LEU A 401 4.83 -27.53 25.31
C LEU A 401 3.43 -26.91 25.46
N PRO A 402 3.25 -25.75 26.16
CA PRO A 402 1.99 -25.02 26.15
C PRO A 402 1.47 -24.75 24.74
N MET A 403 2.33 -24.25 23.85
CA MET A 403 1.93 -23.92 22.47
C MET A 403 1.52 -25.15 21.66
N TRP A 404 2.28 -26.24 21.76
CA TRP A 404 1.94 -27.52 21.12
C TRP A 404 0.57 -28.04 21.56
N LYS A 405 0.29 -27.92 22.87
CA LYS A 405 -0.94 -28.43 23.45
C LYS A 405 -2.15 -27.62 22.99
N GLU A 406 -2.07 -26.29 23.09
CA GLU A 406 -3.20 -25.40 22.83
C GLU A 406 -3.43 -25.16 21.32
N TYR A 407 -2.37 -25.03 20.53
CA TYR A 407 -2.46 -24.53 19.15
C TYR A 407 -2.08 -25.53 18.05
N ALA A 408 -1.54 -26.70 18.40
CA ALA A 408 -1.15 -27.75 17.44
C ALA A 408 -1.74 -29.12 17.80
N ASP A 409 -3.07 -29.17 17.90
CA ASP A 409 -3.87 -30.40 18.02
C ASP A 409 -3.40 -31.33 19.14
N SER A 410 -3.24 -30.78 20.36
CA SER A 410 -2.73 -31.53 21.51
C SER A 410 -1.37 -32.21 21.25
N SER A 411 -0.47 -31.47 20.59
CA SER A 411 0.90 -31.85 20.22
C SER A 411 1.05 -32.78 19.01
N GLN A 412 -0.02 -33.02 18.24
CA GLN A 412 -0.02 -33.81 17.00
C GLN A 412 0.06 -32.96 15.72
N GLY A 413 0.12 -31.63 15.86
CA GLY A 413 0.19 -30.69 14.77
C GLY A 413 1.62 -30.39 14.30
N ALA A 414 1.79 -29.22 13.67
CA ALA A 414 3.07 -28.68 13.25
C ALA A 414 3.17 -27.18 13.55
N PHE A 415 4.39 -26.69 13.64
CA PHE A 415 4.73 -25.27 13.61
C PHE A 415 5.27 -24.92 12.23
N LEU A 416 4.79 -23.81 11.66
CA LEU A 416 5.20 -23.31 10.35
C LEU A 416 5.91 -21.98 10.52
N GLU A 417 7.19 -21.94 10.16
CA GLU A 417 7.98 -20.72 10.12
C GLU A 417 7.81 -20.04 8.76
N TYR A 418 7.42 -18.76 8.77
CA TYR A 418 7.30 -17.97 7.56
C TYR A 418 8.67 -17.72 6.94
N ASP A 419 8.72 -17.73 5.61
CA ASP A 419 9.86 -17.18 4.89
C ASP A 419 10.01 -15.69 5.21
N MET A 420 11.21 -15.27 5.63
CA MET A 420 11.44 -13.91 6.11
C MET A 420 11.22 -12.87 5.01
N THR A 421 11.66 -13.14 3.78
CA THR A 421 11.46 -12.22 2.65
C THR A 421 9.98 -12.09 2.29
N TYR A 422 9.23 -13.19 2.36
CA TYR A 422 7.78 -13.16 2.24
C TYR A 422 7.16 -12.26 3.31
N LEU A 423 7.51 -12.45 4.59
CA LEU A 423 6.93 -11.68 5.69
C LEU A 423 7.26 -10.18 5.56
N GLU A 424 8.51 -9.83 5.23
CA GLU A 424 8.93 -8.45 4.95
C GLU A 424 8.10 -7.82 3.82
N GLN A 425 7.86 -8.56 2.73
CA GLN A 425 7.04 -8.09 1.61
C GLN A 425 5.58 -7.83 2.04
N ILE A 426 4.99 -8.70 2.87
CA ILE A 426 3.63 -8.52 3.37
C ILE A 426 3.54 -7.30 4.28
N VAL A 427 4.43 -7.20 5.28
CA VAL A 427 4.39 -6.15 6.30
C VAL A 427 4.79 -4.77 5.76
N ALA A 428 5.56 -4.71 4.67
CA ALA A 428 5.93 -3.45 4.03
C ALA A 428 4.75 -2.74 3.33
N HIS A 429 3.61 -3.41 3.15
CA HIS A 429 2.47 -2.80 2.48
C HIS A 429 1.77 -1.76 3.35
N GLN A 430 1.54 -0.56 2.80
CA GLN A 430 1.01 0.63 3.50
C GLN A 430 -0.35 0.47 4.21
N SER A 431 -1.11 -0.58 3.93
CA SER A 431 -2.41 -0.87 4.56
C SER A 431 -2.35 -1.99 5.61
N ILE A 432 -1.18 -2.60 5.78
CA ILE A 432 -0.95 -3.73 6.68
C ILE A 432 -0.11 -3.24 7.84
N GLU A 433 -0.51 -3.62 9.04
CA GLU A 433 0.22 -3.31 10.26
C GLU A 433 0.77 -4.60 10.85
N PHE A 434 1.99 -4.53 11.39
CA PHE A 434 2.60 -5.60 12.16
C PHE A 434 2.84 -5.12 13.58
N VAL A 435 2.25 -5.81 14.55
CA VAL A 435 2.21 -5.34 15.94
C VAL A 435 2.70 -6.42 16.88
N LYS A 436 3.39 -6.02 17.94
CA LYS A 436 3.77 -6.86 19.07
C LYS A 436 2.70 -6.79 20.16
N ILE A 437 2.30 -7.94 20.70
CA ILE A 437 1.36 -7.98 21.81
C ILE A 437 2.05 -7.63 23.13
N HIS A 438 1.37 -6.78 23.90
CA HIS A 438 1.78 -6.41 25.24
C HIS A 438 0.99 -7.20 26.28
N TYR A 439 1.69 -7.77 27.26
CA TYR A 439 1.10 -8.65 28.27
C TYR A 439 0.90 -7.90 29.58
N LEU A 440 -0.36 -7.81 30.02
CA LEU A 440 -0.76 -7.08 31.21
C LEU A 440 -0.81 -8.00 32.43
N ASP A 441 -0.11 -7.61 33.50
CA ASP A 441 -0.23 -8.26 34.80
C ASP A 441 -1.39 -7.65 35.58
N LEU A 442 -2.52 -8.37 35.62
CA LEU A 442 -3.71 -7.90 36.36
C LEU A 442 -3.62 -8.16 37.87
N ASN A 443 -2.66 -8.98 38.31
CA ASN A 443 -2.61 -9.51 39.68
C ASN A 443 -1.45 -8.92 40.51
N SER A 444 -0.40 -8.43 39.85
CA SER A 444 0.73 -7.81 40.53
C SER A 444 0.54 -6.30 40.65
N GLY A 445 0.83 -5.73 41.82
CA GLY A 445 1.00 -4.29 42.00
C GLY A 445 2.37 -3.77 41.51
N ALA A 446 3.16 -4.60 40.83
CA ALA A 446 4.47 -4.22 40.32
C ALA A 446 4.29 -3.31 39.10
N LYS A 447 4.99 -2.18 39.08
CA LYS A 447 4.95 -1.26 37.95
C LYS A 447 5.76 -1.81 36.78
N ASP A 448 5.18 -1.80 35.60
CA ASP A 448 5.92 -2.00 34.36
C ASP A 448 6.71 -0.72 34.03
N GLU A 449 8.04 -0.80 34.13
CA GLU A 449 8.93 0.33 33.86
C GLU A 449 9.18 0.59 32.37
N SER A 450 8.61 -0.23 31.48
CA SER A 450 8.64 0.00 30.03
C SER A 450 7.95 1.32 29.65
N ASP A 451 8.28 1.85 28.46
CA ASP A 451 7.61 3.05 27.92
C ASP A 451 6.09 2.85 27.84
N VAL A 452 5.65 1.65 27.46
CA VAL A 452 4.23 1.28 27.39
C VAL A 452 3.62 1.21 28.79
N GLY A 453 4.30 0.60 29.76
CA GLY A 453 3.87 0.53 31.15
C GLY A 453 3.69 1.91 31.79
N LYS A 454 4.66 2.81 31.62
CA LYS A 454 4.57 4.21 32.07
C LYS A 454 3.41 4.96 31.41
N ALA A 455 3.21 4.76 30.12
CA ALA A 455 2.10 5.36 29.38
C ALA A 455 0.74 4.83 29.88
N LEU A 456 0.64 3.53 30.17
CA LEU A 456 -0.55 2.91 30.77
C LEU A 456 -0.84 3.44 32.17
N ASP A 457 0.19 3.67 33.00
CA ASP A 457 0.04 4.28 34.32
C ASP A 457 -0.53 5.71 34.22
N ASN A 458 -0.07 6.50 33.25
CA ASN A 458 -0.62 7.83 33.00
C ASN A 458 -2.07 7.75 32.51
N LEU A 459 -2.39 6.79 31.63
CA LEU A 459 -3.76 6.56 31.15
C LEU A 459 -4.71 6.16 32.28
N LYS A 460 -4.21 5.38 33.25
CA LYS A 460 -4.95 4.99 34.46
C LYS A 460 -5.24 6.21 35.34
N GLN A 461 -4.26 7.09 35.57
CA GLN A 461 -4.49 8.35 36.31
C GLN A 461 -5.51 9.25 35.63
N ILE A 462 -5.47 9.35 34.29
CA ILE A 462 -6.48 10.09 33.52
C ILE A 462 -7.86 9.49 33.72
N PHE A 463 -7.98 8.15 33.66
CA PHE A 463 -9.24 7.46 33.89
C PHE A 463 -9.79 7.71 35.29
N GLU A 464 -8.98 7.55 36.33
CA GLU A 464 -9.36 7.82 37.73
C GLU A 464 -9.83 9.27 37.90
N LYS A 465 -9.13 10.24 37.29
CA LYS A 465 -9.54 11.65 37.30
C LYS A 465 -10.86 11.87 36.55
N MET A 466 -11.05 11.21 35.41
CA MET A 466 -12.30 11.29 34.65
C MET A 466 -13.52 10.79 35.43
N GLN A 467 -13.34 9.82 36.35
CA GLN A 467 -14.41 9.32 37.20
C GLN A 467 -14.92 10.35 38.22
N GLU A 468 -14.13 11.38 38.55
CA GLU A 468 -14.55 12.45 39.46
C GLU A 468 -15.62 13.38 38.85
N PHE A 469 -15.76 13.40 37.52
CA PHE A 469 -16.73 14.26 36.85
C PHE A 469 -18.10 13.58 36.75
N GLU A 470 -19.16 14.34 37.04
CA GLU A 470 -20.54 13.89 36.88
C GLU A 470 -20.90 13.79 35.37
N GLY A 471 -20.62 12.64 34.75
CA GLY A 471 -21.00 12.40 33.36
C GLY A 471 -20.52 11.06 32.82
N LYS A 472 -21.42 10.29 32.16
CA LYS A 472 -21.06 9.04 31.48
C LYS A 472 -20.39 9.27 30.11
N THR A 473 -20.58 10.46 29.51
CA THR A 473 -20.08 10.79 28.17
C THR A 473 -18.55 10.79 28.07
N PRO A 474 -17.79 11.47 28.96
CA PRO A 474 -16.32 11.48 28.87
C PRO A 474 -15.70 10.08 28.94
N LEU A 475 -16.23 9.24 29.82
CA LEU A 475 -15.79 7.85 29.96
C LEU A 475 -16.15 7.02 28.71
N SER A 476 -17.32 7.26 28.09
CA SER A 476 -17.72 6.60 26.85
C SER A 476 -16.81 7.00 25.69
N ASP A 477 -16.40 8.26 25.62
CA ASP A 477 -15.49 8.76 24.59
C ASP A 477 -14.08 8.17 24.76
N LEU A 478 -13.59 8.06 26.00
CA LEU A 478 -12.33 7.37 26.30
C LEU A 478 -12.39 5.89 25.91
N ALA A 479 -13.49 5.21 26.25
CA ALA A 479 -13.74 3.83 25.86
C ALA A 479 -13.68 3.63 24.34
N GLU A 480 -14.24 4.57 23.55
CA GLU A 480 -14.16 4.55 22.09
C GLU A 480 -12.72 4.69 21.59
N LYS A 481 -11.92 5.57 22.22
CA LYS A 481 -10.50 5.73 21.89
C LYS A 481 -9.69 4.47 22.20
N LEU A 482 -9.95 3.83 23.35
CA LEU A 482 -9.28 2.60 23.77
C LEU A 482 -9.48 1.42 22.80
N LYS A 483 -10.59 1.38 22.04
CA LYS A 483 -10.83 0.35 21.02
C LYS A 483 -9.71 0.27 19.98
N LYS A 484 -9.01 1.39 19.72
CA LYS A 484 -7.88 1.45 18.78
C LYS A 484 -6.71 0.57 19.19
N ILE A 485 -6.55 0.32 20.49
CA ILE A 485 -5.41 -0.44 21.03
C ILE A 485 -5.83 -1.67 21.82
N SER A 486 -7.13 -1.89 22.09
CA SER A 486 -7.56 -2.97 22.99
C SER A 486 -7.15 -4.37 22.52
N TYR A 487 -7.06 -4.59 21.21
CA TYR A 487 -6.58 -5.83 20.59
C TYR A 487 -5.05 -5.93 20.51
N LEU A 488 -4.31 -5.03 21.16
CA LEU A 488 -2.85 -5.10 21.27
C LEU A 488 -2.41 -5.68 22.63
N PHE A 489 -3.37 -6.07 23.47
CA PHE A 489 -3.12 -6.53 24.83
C PHE A 489 -3.67 -7.92 25.09
N LYS A 490 -2.89 -8.70 25.83
CA LYS A 490 -3.30 -9.97 26.44
C LYS A 490 -2.99 -9.95 27.92
N VAL A 491 -3.59 -10.87 28.67
CA VAL A 491 -3.22 -11.08 30.07
C VAL A 491 -1.91 -11.88 30.15
N LYS A 492 -1.12 -11.61 31.19
CA LYS A 492 0.21 -12.20 31.40
C LYS A 492 0.25 -13.73 31.46
N ASP A 493 -0.88 -14.37 31.77
CA ASP A 493 -1.00 -15.84 31.73
C ASP A 493 -0.64 -16.42 30.35
N TYR A 494 -0.78 -15.64 29.27
CA TYR A 494 -0.45 -16.01 27.89
C TYR A 494 0.93 -15.50 27.43
N GLU A 495 1.76 -14.93 28.32
CA GLU A 495 3.06 -14.32 27.94
C GLU A 495 4.03 -15.32 27.29
N TYR A 496 3.88 -16.61 27.61
CA TYR A 496 4.66 -17.69 27.00
C TYR A 496 4.47 -17.82 25.47
N GLU A 497 3.44 -17.18 24.91
CA GLU A 497 3.16 -17.18 23.47
C GLU A 497 4.07 -16.21 22.70
N MET A 498 4.56 -15.14 23.34
CA MET A 498 5.32 -14.04 22.68
C MET A 498 4.72 -13.64 21.32
N GLU A 499 3.45 -13.24 21.33
CA GLU A 499 2.63 -13.07 20.13
C GLU A 499 2.92 -11.76 19.37
N TYR A 500 2.86 -11.89 18.04
CA TYR A 500 2.83 -10.79 17.08
C TYR A 500 1.62 -10.95 16.16
N ARG A 501 1.18 -9.88 15.53
CA ARG A 501 0.00 -9.91 14.66
C ARG A 501 0.22 -9.13 13.38
N ILE A 502 -0.16 -9.73 12.27
CA ILE A 502 -0.41 -9.03 11.00
C ILE A 502 -1.88 -8.64 11.01
N LEU A 503 -2.19 -7.36 10.76
CA LEU A 503 -3.57 -6.89 10.74
C LEU A 503 -3.85 -5.85 9.67
N ILE A 504 -5.14 -5.75 9.34
CA ILE A 504 -5.70 -4.68 8.53
C ILE A 504 -6.95 -4.13 9.20
N ASN A 505 -7.04 -2.80 9.30
CA ASN A 505 -8.22 -2.10 9.75
C ASN A 505 -8.95 -1.47 8.56
N LEU A 506 -10.07 -2.06 8.12
CA LEU A 506 -10.84 -1.53 6.98
C LEU A 506 -11.54 -0.20 7.31
N ASP A 507 -11.57 0.21 8.58
CA ASP A 507 -12.08 1.51 8.99
C ASP A 507 -11.06 2.65 8.92
N ASP A 508 -9.77 2.34 8.77
CA ASP A 508 -8.71 3.35 8.68
C ASP A 508 -8.86 4.22 7.42
N THR A 509 -8.59 5.52 7.56
CA THR A 509 -8.77 6.50 6.49
C THR A 509 -7.87 6.22 5.28
N SER A 510 -6.61 5.83 5.51
CA SER A 510 -5.68 5.50 4.42
C SER A 510 -6.14 4.25 3.68
N VAL A 511 -6.59 3.23 4.40
CA VAL A 511 -7.16 2.01 3.80
C VAL A 511 -8.41 2.34 2.98
N LYS A 512 -9.35 3.12 3.53
CA LYS A 512 -10.56 3.59 2.81
C LYS A 512 -10.23 4.36 1.53
N LYS A 513 -9.22 5.25 1.57
CA LYS A 513 -8.75 5.98 0.38
C LYS A 513 -8.21 5.03 -0.69
N LEU A 514 -7.43 4.02 -0.31
CA LEU A 514 -6.94 2.99 -1.23
C LEU A 514 -8.10 2.22 -1.88
N ILE A 515 -9.10 1.79 -1.10
CA ILE A 515 -10.32 1.14 -1.63
C ILE A 515 -11.03 2.06 -2.64
N ALA A 516 -11.22 3.33 -2.29
CA ALA A 516 -11.92 4.28 -3.15
C ALA A 516 -11.16 4.55 -4.46
N LYS A 517 -9.82 4.67 -4.40
CA LYS A 517 -8.96 4.83 -5.58
C LYS A 517 -9.05 3.62 -6.48
N HIS A 518 -8.98 2.43 -5.90
CA HIS A 518 -9.14 1.17 -6.59
C HIS A 518 -10.49 1.06 -7.30
N ASN A 519 -11.58 1.43 -6.62
CA ASN A 519 -12.92 1.41 -7.22
C ASN A 519 -13.05 2.42 -8.37
N LYS A 520 -12.49 3.62 -8.24
CA LYS A 520 -12.46 4.63 -9.33
C LYS A 520 -11.67 4.14 -10.54
N SER A 521 -10.55 3.43 -10.32
CA SER A 521 -9.76 2.82 -11.39
C SER A 521 -10.58 1.77 -12.16
N LEU A 522 -11.27 0.90 -11.43
CA LEU A 522 -12.19 -0.07 -12.01
C LEU A 522 -13.32 0.58 -12.80
N ASP A 523 -13.94 1.65 -12.30
CA ASP A 523 -15.04 2.33 -13.00
C ASP A 523 -14.59 3.02 -14.30
N LYS A 524 -13.40 3.64 -14.31
CA LYS A 524 -12.79 4.15 -15.55
C LYS A 524 -12.60 3.05 -16.61
N ASN A 525 -12.27 1.84 -16.17
CA ASN A 525 -12.14 0.68 -17.03
C ASN A 525 -13.50 0.06 -17.40
N LYS A 526 -14.53 0.14 -16.54
CA LYS A 526 -15.89 -0.36 -16.85
C LYS A 526 -16.53 0.33 -18.06
N ASP A 527 -16.34 1.65 -18.21
CA ASP A 527 -16.82 2.36 -19.41
C ASP A 527 -16.12 1.93 -20.70
N LEU A 528 -14.89 1.39 -20.60
CA LEU A 528 -14.16 0.75 -21.71
C LEU A 528 -14.58 -0.73 -21.93
N LEU A 529 -15.20 -1.36 -20.95
CA LEU A 529 -15.46 -2.81 -20.90
C LEU A 529 -16.94 -3.19 -21.03
N LYS A 530 -17.82 -2.25 -21.39
CA LYS A 530 -19.30 -2.40 -21.50
C LYS A 530 -19.82 -3.46 -22.51
N GLY A 531 -18.98 -4.36 -23.01
CA GLY A 531 -19.38 -5.42 -23.94
C GLY A 531 -18.63 -6.75 -23.81
N LYS A 532 -17.98 -7.07 -22.67
CA LYS A 532 -17.24 -8.33 -22.54
C LYS A 532 -17.40 -9.02 -21.19
N ASP A 533 -17.80 -10.29 -21.23
CA ASP A 533 -17.57 -11.32 -20.21
C ASP A 533 -16.08 -11.68 -20.10
N LEU A 534 -15.23 -10.70 -19.85
CA LEU A 534 -13.81 -10.91 -19.56
C LEU A 534 -13.47 -10.29 -18.21
N LEU A 535 -13.91 -10.95 -17.13
CA LEU A 535 -13.37 -10.73 -15.79
C LEU A 535 -12.03 -11.43 -15.56
N ASN A 536 -11.39 -11.96 -16.61
CA ASN A 536 -10.15 -12.72 -16.46
C ASN A 536 -8.88 -11.93 -16.83
N GLU A 537 -8.20 -11.50 -15.77
CA GLU A 537 -6.83 -11.92 -15.43
C GLU A 537 -5.63 -11.03 -15.71
N ASN A 538 -5.64 -9.99 -16.57
CA ASN A 538 -4.36 -9.31 -16.89
C ASN A 538 -4.30 -7.79 -16.66
N TYR A 539 -5.34 -7.15 -16.10
CA TYR A 539 -5.37 -5.69 -15.94
C TYR A 539 -5.42 -5.16 -14.51
N LEU A 540 -5.44 -6.04 -13.52
CA LEU A 540 -5.16 -5.66 -12.15
C LEU A 540 -3.64 -5.65 -12.00
N LYS A 541 -3.03 -4.47 -12.10
CA LYS A 541 -1.71 -4.25 -11.52
C LYS A 541 -1.75 -4.88 -10.12
N LYS A 542 -0.79 -5.76 -9.84
CA LYS A 542 -0.47 -6.17 -8.47
C LYS A 542 -0.66 -4.95 -7.55
N GLU A 543 -1.50 -5.09 -6.52
CA GLU A 543 -1.38 -4.33 -5.27
C GLU A 543 -1.84 -2.85 -5.33
N GLU A 544 -3.14 -2.56 -5.10
CA GLU A 544 -3.50 -1.24 -4.54
C GLU A 544 -3.92 -1.31 -3.06
N ILE A 545 -4.66 -2.35 -2.66
CA ILE A 545 -4.96 -2.61 -1.24
C ILE A 545 -4.34 -3.90 -0.69
N GLY A 546 -3.92 -4.81 -1.57
CA GLY A 546 -3.37 -6.10 -1.15
C GLY A 546 -4.39 -7.10 -0.63
N LEU A 547 -5.67 -6.98 -1.00
CA LEU A 547 -6.73 -7.93 -0.64
C LEU A 547 -7.33 -8.64 -1.86
N GLU A 548 -7.66 -9.92 -1.70
CA GLU A 548 -8.40 -10.68 -2.70
C GLU A 548 -9.85 -10.18 -2.80
N THR A 549 -10.33 -9.93 -4.02
CA THR A 549 -11.73 -9.60 -4.27
C THR A 549 -12.51 -10.89 -4.47
N PHE A 550 -13.66 -11.02 -3.80
CA PHE A 550 -14.52 -12.17 -3.96
C PHE A 550 -15.63 -11.84 -4.96
N ASP A 551 -15.59 -12.44 -6.16
CA ASP A 551 -16.45 -12.16 -7.33
C ASP A 551 -17.96 -12.28 -7.08
N LYS A 552 -18.39 -12.76 -5.91
CA LYS A 552 -19.78 -13.10 -5.60
C LYS A 552 -20.62 -11.93 -5.08
N VAL A 553 -20.13 -10.68 -5.06
CA VAL A 553 -20.87 -9.59 -4.40
C VAL A 553 -20.82 -8.23 -5.13
N ASN A 554 -22.01 -7.66 -5.38
CA ASN A 554 -22.23 -6.33 -5.98
C ASN A 554 -21.86 -5.15 -5.06
N TYR A 555 -20.88 -5.32 -4.16
CA TYR A 555 -20.45 -4.26 -3.26
C TYR A 555 -19.39 -3.35 -3.91
N ASN A 556 -19.61 -2.05 -3.80
CA ASN A 556 -18.65 -1.01 -4.23
C ASN A 556 -17.83 -0.46 -3.04
N ASP A 557 -17.79 -1.17 -1.91
CA ASP A 557 -17.05 -0.79 -0.70
C ASP A 557 -16.19 -1.97 -0.19
N PHE A 558 -15.65 -1.86 1.02
CA PHE A 558 -14.75 -2.86 1.62
C PHE A 558 -15.36 -4.27 1.72
N ARG A 559 -16.70 -4.40 1.70
CA ARG A 559 -17.36 -5.70 1.87
C ARG A 559 -17.06 -6.69 0.75
N LYS A 560 -16.66 -6.22 -0.44
CA LYS A 560 -16.25 -7.11 -1.55
C LYS A 560 -14.99 -7.93 -1.28
N TYR A 561 -14.21 -7.54 -0.25
CA TYR A 561 -13.01 -8.28 0.17
C TYR A 561 -13.29 -9.28 1.31
N ILE A 562 -14.46 -9.20 1.94
CA ILE A 562 -14.81 -10.05 3.09
C ILE A 562 -15.41 -11.36 2.58
N VAL A 563 -14.77 -12.46 2.95
CA VAL A 563 -15.28 -13.81 2.71
C VAL A 563 -16.18 -14.22 3.87
N LEU A 564 -17.35 -14.72 3.53
CA LEU A 564 -18.31 -15.32 4.44
C LEU A 564 -18.35 -16.83 4.19
N SER A 565 -17.84 -17.61 5.14
CA SER A 565 -17.94 -19.08 5.08
C SER A 565 -18.99 -19.56 6.09
N PRO A 566 -20.04 -20.28 5.66
CA PRO A 566 -21.01 -20.83 6.59
C PRO A 566 -20.33 -21.78 7.59
N LYS A 567 -20.85 -21.77 8.81
CA LYS A 567 -20.54 -22.66 9.93
C LYS A 567 -21.85 -23.21 10.50
N ASP A 568 -21.74 -24.13 11.45
CA ASP A 568 -22.92 -24.71 12.10
C ASP A 568 -23.76 -23.66 12.85
N ASN A 569 -25.05 -23.96 13.03
CA ASN A 569 -25.99 -23.17 13.83
C ASN A 569 -26.15 -21.71 13.36
N GLY A 570 -26.12 -21.47 12.04
CA GLY A 570 -26.30 -20.14 11.44
C GLY A 570 -25.13 -19.18 11.66
N ARG A 571 -23.97 -19.68 12.13
CA ARG A 571 -22.75 -18.89 12.29
C ARG A 571 -22.02 -18.78 10.95
N TYR A 572 -21.20 -17.74 10.81
CA TYR A 572 -20.31 -17.55 9.68
C TYR A 572 -18.91 -17.25 10.17
N ALA A 573 -17.89 -17.79 9.48
CA ALA A 573 -16.53 -17.28 9.59
C ALA A 573 -16.37 -16.09 8.64
N LEU A 574 -15.81 -15.00 9.17
CA LEU A 574 -15.49 -13.76 8.48
C LEU A 574 -13.97 -13.63 8.38
N PHE A 575 -13.46 -13.56 7.16
CA PHE A 575 -12.04 -13.41 6.90
C PHE A 575 -11.76 -12.69 5.60
N VAL A 576 -10.53 -12.19 5.45
CA VAL A 576 -10.01 -11.62 4.21
C VAL A 576 -8.71 -12.35 3.83
N TYR A 577 -8.32 -12.29 2.55
CA TYR A 577 -7.04 -12.83 2.08
C TYR A 577 -6.10 -11.72 1.62
N ILE A 578 -4.86 -11.74 2.08
CA ILE A 578 -3.80 -10.86 1.59
C ILE A 578 -3.25 -11.42 0.27
N ASN A 579 -3.45 -10.71 -0.85
CA ASN A 579 -3.08 -11.18 -2.19
C ASN A 579 -1.78 -10.55 -2.75
N LEU A 580 -0.92 -10.00 -1.88
CA LEU A 580 0.36 -9.40 -2.25
C LEU A 580 1.35 -10.46 -2.77
N ALA A 581 1.41 -11.61 -2.09
CA ALA A 581 2.24 -12.75 -2.47
C ALA A 581 1.61 -14.07 -2.00
N PRO A 582 1.83 -15.17 -2.73
CA PRO A 582 1.56 -16.53 -2.25
C PRO A 582 2.20 -16.79 -0.88
N LEU A 583 1.50 -17.50 0.00
CA LEU A 583 2.03 -17.98 1.27
C LEU A 583 3.34 -18.73 1.05
N LYS A 584 4.35 -18.41 1.86
CA LYS A 584 5.66 -19.04 1.79
C LYS A 584 6.20 -19.30 3.19
N TYR A 585 6.65 -20.53 3.40
CA TYR A 585 7.23 -21.01 4.65
C TYR A 585 8.66 -21.50 4.40
N SER A 586 9.58 -21.18 5.31
CA SER A 586 10.97 -21.63 5.28
C SER A 586 11.16 -22.97 5.97
N LYS A 587 10.38 -23.24 7.03
CA LYS A 587 10.58 -24.40 7.91
C LYS A 587 9.27 -24.94 8.48
N VAL A 588 9.22 -26.25 8.68
CA VAL A 588 8.18 -26.97 9.40
C VAL A 588 8.80 -27.74 10.56
N ILE A 589 8.26 -27.56 11.76
CA ILE A 589 8.59 -28.40 12.92
C ILE A 589 7.38 -29.29 13.20
N LEU A 590 7.55 -30.60 13.16
CA LEU A 590 6.51 -31.57 13.48
C LEU A 590 6.37 -31.71 14.99
N GLY A 591 5.14 -31.68 15.50
CA GLY A 591 4.86 -31.80 16.93
C GLY A 591 5.33 -33.13 17.52
N PRO A 592 5.58 -33.19 18.83
CA PRO A 592 6.26 -34.33 19.45
C PRO A 592 5.41 -35.61 19.50
N LYS A 593 4.12 -35.57 19.14
CA LYS A 593 3.26 -36.75 18.96
C LYS A 593 3.02 -37.15 17.50
N VAL A 594 3.67 -36.50 16.54
CA VAL A 594 3.53 -36.87 15.13
C VAL A 594 4.25 -38.20 14.90
N THR A 595 3.49 -39.26 14.59
CA THR A 595 4.01 -40.62 14.42
C THR A 595 4.48 -40.94 13.00
N ASP A 596 4.00 -40.21 12.00
CA ASP A 596 4.20 -40.53 10.57
C ASP A 596 5.02 -39.46 9.84
N ALA A 597 6.10 -38.97 10.46
CA ALA A 597 6.97 -37.95 9.89
C ALA A 597 7.52 -38.36 8.50
N ASP A 598 7.89 -39.63 8.33
CA ASP A 598 8.40 -40.19 7.07
C ASP A 598 7.34 -40.22 5.95
N TYR A 599 6.05 -40.17 6.30
CA TYR A 599 4.96 -40.05 5.33
C TYR A 599 4.69 -38.58 4.96
N ILE A 600 4.80 -37.67 5.93
CA ILE A 600 4.51 -36.24 5.76
C ILE A 600 5.64 -35.54 5.01
N ALA A 601 6.90 -35.81 5.38
CA ALA A 601 8.05 -35.07 4.87
C ALA A 601 8.21 -35.13 3.33
N PRO A 602 8.05 -36.29 2.66
CA PRO A 602 8.11 -36.35 1.19
C PRO A 602 7.04 -35.48 0.51
N TYR A 603 5.83 -35.41 1.06
CA TYR A 603 4.76 -34.56 0.52
C TYR A 603 5.12 -33.08 0.64
N LEU A 604 5.64 -32.66 1.80
CA LEU A 604 6.09 -31.27 2.01
C LEU A 604 7.21 -30.90 1.04
N LYS A 605 8.17 -31.80 0.82
CA LYS A 605 9.28 -31.62 -0.14
C LYS A 605 8.82 -31.60 -1.60
N LEU A 606 7.75 -32.31 -1.93
CA LEU A 606 7.16 -32.26 -3.28
C LEU A 606 6.55 -30.89 -3.56
N ALA A 607 5.87 -30.30 -2.58
CA ALA A 607 5.23 -29.00 -2.73
C ALA A 607 6.20 -27.82 -2.58
N ASN A 608 7.22 -27.96 -1.74
CA ASN A 608 8.31 -26.99 -1.59
C ASN A 608 9.66 -27.73 -1.37
N PRO A 609 10.47 -27.92 -2.42
CA PRO A 609 11.75 -28.63 -2.33
C PRO A 609 12.73 -28.05 -1.29
N ASP A 610 12.67 -26.74 -1.08
CA ASP A 610 13.62 -26.01 -0.23
C ASP A 610 13.20 -25.95 1.25
N ILE A 611 11.97 -26.39 1.60
CA ILE A 611 11.46 -26.27 2.98
C ILE A 611 12.27 -27.12 3.96
N GLU A 612 12.70 -26.54 5.08
CA GLU A 612 13.35 -27.28 6.15
C GLU A 612 12.29 -28.06 6.95
N ILE A 613 12.60 -29.30 7.35
CA ILE A 613 11.67 -30.14 8.11
C ILE A 613 12.42 -30.71 9.31
N GLU A 614 11.91 -30.41 10.51
CA GLU A 614 12.45 -30.88 11.77
C GLU A 614 11.34 -31.52 12.62
N SER A 615 11.71 -32.27 13.65
CA SER A 615 10.78 -32.71 14.70
C SER A 615 11.03 -31.91 15.97
N SER A 616 9.97 -31.68 16.74
CA SER A 616 10.05 -31.06 18.07
C SER A 616 11.07 -31.78 18.93
N LYS A 617 11.88 -31.00 19.67
CA LYS A 617 12.91 -31.51 20.58
C LYS A 617 12.34 -31.81 21.96
N ILE A 618 11.06 -31.50 22.19
CA ILE A 618 10.40 -31.74 23.47
C ILE A 618 10.14 -33.24 23.63
N PRO A 619 10.72 -33.89 24.67
CA PRO A 619 10.43 -35.28 24.92
C PRO A 619 8.98 -35.42 25.38
N TYR A 620 8.16 -36.11 24.59
CA TYR A 620 6.81 -36.49 24.98
C TYR A 620 6.83 -37.94 25.46
N ARG A 621 6.31 -38.19 26.66
CA ARG A 621 6.20 -39.53 27.26
C ARG A 621 4.81 -40.09 27.10
#